data_AF-A0A7U6QQI1-F1
#
_entry.id   AF-A0A7U6QQI1-F1
#
_cell.length_a   1.000
_cell.length_b   1.000
_cell.length_c   1.000
_cell.angle_alpha   90.00
_cell.angle_beta   90.00
_cell.angle_gamma   90.00
#
_symmetry.space_group_name_H-M   'P 1'
#
loop_
_entity.id
_entity.type
_entity.pdbx_description
1 polymer ?
#
loop_
_entity_poly.entity_id
_entity_poly.type
_entity_poly.pdbx_seq_one_letter_code
_entity_poly.pdbx_strand_id
1 'polypeptide(L)'
;MTASPSAVPQAGVIKAFFQKYFINAFTGMALGLFVTLIAGLIISQIGGWLNLPALIAVGKLASILMGAGIGVGIAYYLKAPTLVMLSCLVAGMLGAHSEALMAGTLFIPQEGGPATFVALPGNPIGAYLTSVFAYRAGTWIAGKTKLDILLVPLAVCGIALLVCALLNPPVVAAVNAIGQGIHAATELQPLLMVS
;
A
#
# COMPACT_ATOMS: atom_id res chain seq x y z
N MET A 1 31.88 24.29 29.38
CA MET A 1 30.77 23.32 29.46
C MET A 1 30.35 22.97 28.03
N THR A 2 31.04 22.03 27.39
CA THR A 2 30.70 21.54 26.05
C THR A 2 30.20 20.11 26.22
N ALA A 3 28.89 19.95 26.29
CA ALA A 3 28.27 18.64 26.29
C ALA A 3 28.60 17.94 24.97
N SER A 4 29.32 16.82 25.07
CA SER A 4 29.54 15.86 23.99
C SER A 4 28.19 15.30 23.51
N PRO A 5 28.04 15.01 22.20
CA PRO A 5 26.81 14.46 21.68
C PRO A 5 26.59 13.05 22.25
N SER A 6 25.40 12.84 22.79
CA SER A 6 24.90 11.59 23.31
C SER A 6 24.98 10.48 22.25
N ALA A 7 25.84 9.50 22.51
CA ALA A 7 25.90 8.26 21.73
C ALA A 7 24.58 7.50 21.94
N VAL A 8 23.73 7.48 20.91
CA VAL A 8 22.55 6.61 20.87
C VAL A 8 23.05 5.16 20.95
N PRO A 9 22.54 4.32 21.87
CA PRO A 9 22.96 2.94 21.98
C PRO A 9 22.66 2.21 20.67
N GLN A 10 23.65 1.51 20.12
CA GLN A 10 23.46 0.65 18.95
C GLN A 10 22.44 -0.43 19.32
N ALA A 11 21.19 -0.22 18.90
CA ALA A 11 20.16 -1.25 18.99
C ALA A 11 20.69 -2.49 18.29
N GLY A 12 20.65 -3.66 18.96
CA GLY A 12 21.04 -4.93 18.33
C GLY A 12 20.37 -5.07 16.97
N VAL A 13 21.08 -5.62 15.99
CA VAL A 13 20.67 -5.65 14.56
C VAL A 13 19.22 -6.11 14.37
N ILE A 14 18.77 -7.07 15.19
CA ILE A 14 17.39 -7.57 15.23
C ILE A 14 16.39 -6.46 15.65
N LYS A 15 16.67 -5.73 16.74
CA LYS A 15 15.83 -4.62 17.20
C LYS A 15 15.74 -3.52 16.14
N ALA A 16 16.84 -3.19 15.46
CA ALA A 16 16.84 -2.21 14.38
C ALA A 16 16.00 -2.66 13.18
N PHE A 17 16.04 -3.95 12.83
CA PHE A 17 15.21 -4.52 11.76
C PHE A 17 13.72 -4.45 12.10
N PHE A 18 13.33 -4.91 13.29
CA PHE A 18 11.94 -4.84 13.77
C PHE A 18 11.45 -3.39 13.85
N GLN A 19 12.24 -2.48 14.42
CA GLN A 19 11.88 -1.07 14.47
C GLN A 19 11.63 -0.50 13.06
N LYS A 20 12.47 -0.85 12.10
CA LYS A 20 12.37 -0.31 10.74
C LYS A 20 11.15 -0.86 9.99
N TYR A 21 10.96 -2.17 9.96
CA TYR A 21 9.93 -2.79 9.13
C TYR A 21 8.60 -2.99 9.86
N PHE A 22 8.62 -3.41 11.12
CA PHE A 22 7.39 -3.65 11.87
C PHE A 22 6.79 -2.39 12.46
N ILE A 23 7.61 -1.41 12.86
CA ILE A 23 7.09 -0.19 13.48
C ILE A 23 6.99 0.89 12.42
N ASN A 24 8.12 1.37 11.89
CA ASN A 24 8.11 2.55 11.02
C ASN A 24 7.32 2.31 9.72
N ALA A 25 7.51 1.17 9.04
CA ALA A 25 6.77 0.90 7.80
C ALA A 25 5.26 0.71 8.06
N PHE A 26 4.85 0.02 9.14
CA PHE A 26 3.43 -0.10 9.50
C PHE A 26 2.83 1.25 9.88
N THR A 27 3.56 2.12 10.59
CA THR A 27 3.11 3.48 10.86
C THR A 27 2.88 4.26 9.57
N GLY A 28 3.80 4.16 8.61
CA GLY A 28 3.65 4.78 7.29
C GLY A 28 2.44 4.26 6.51
N MET A 29 2.23 2.94 6.52
CA MET A 29 1.04 2.32 5.92
C MET A 29 -0.25 2.81 6.59
N ALA A 30 -0.30 2.85 7.93
CA ALA A 30 -1.48 3.26 8.68
C ALA A 30 -1.90 4.70 8.35
N LEU A 31 -0.93 5.61 8.24
CA LEU A 31 -1.21 7.00 7.83
C LEU A 31 -1.63 7.10 6.37
N GLY A 32 -1.01 6.32 5.49
CA GLY A 32 -1.44 6.19 4.09
C GLY A 32 -2.89 5.76 3.99
N LEU A 33 -3.28 4.70 4.72
CA LEU A 33 -4.65 4.19 4.82
C LEU A 33 -5.62 5.22 5.40
N PHE A 34 -5.20 5.94 6.42
CA PHE A 34 -6.04 6.93 7.09
C PHE A 34 -6.44 8.06 6.14
N VAL A 35 -5.48 8.63 5.41
CA VAL A 35 -5.71 9.76 4.50
C VAL A 35 -6.45 9.35 3.23
N THR A 36 -6.30 8.11 2.79
CA THR A 36 -6.89 7.63 1.53
C THR A 36 -8.23 6.94 1.73
N LEU A 37 -8.24 5.81 2.44
CA LEU A 37 -9.41 4.96 2.58
C LEU A 37 -10.35 5.47 3.66
N ILE A 38 -9.86 5.70 4.88
CA ILE A 38 -10.74 6.10 6.00
C ILE A 38 -11.33 7.48 5.75
N ALA A 39 -10.48 8.48 5.48
CA ALA A 39 -10.94 9.82 5.14
C ALA A 39 -11.77 9.84 3.85
N GLY A 40 -11.39 9.04 2.83
CA GLY A 40 -12.15 8.92 1.59
C GLY A 40 -13.57 8.39 1.79
N LEU A 41 -13.74 7.37 2.63
CA LEU A 41 -15.06 6.84 2.99
C LEU A 41 -15.89 7.87 3.78
N ILE A 42 -15.28 8.59 4.72
CA ILE A 42 -15.96 9.65 5.48
C ILE A 42 -16.47 10.75 4.53
N ILE A 43 -15.62 11.21 3.60
CA ILE A 43 -15.99 12.21 2.59
C ILE A 43 -17.13 11.69 1.71
N SER A 44 -17.05 10.43 1.26
CA SER A 44 -18.11 9.80 0.47
C SER A 44 -19.42 9.70 1.23
N GLN A 45 -19.37 9.39 2.53
CA GLN A 45 -20.55 9.27 3.37
C GLN A 45 -21.23 10.62 3.60
N ILE A 46 -20.45 11.68 3.84
CA ILE A 46 -20.95 13.06 3.93
C ILE A 46 -21.58 13.48 2.60
N GLY A 47 -20.93 13.17 1.47
CA GLY A 47 -21.48 13.41 0.14
C GLY A 47 -22.82 12.71 -0.08
N GLY A 48 -22.98 11.49 0.44
CA GLY A 48 -24.24 10.75 0.45
C GLY A 48 -25.33 11.45 1.26
N TRP A 49 -25.02 11.91 2.48
CA TRP A 49 -25.97 12.63 3.33
C TRP A 49 -26.43 13.96 2.74
N LEU A 50 -25.53 14.67 2.05
CA LEU A 50 -25.83 15.96 1.41
C LEU A 50 -26.38 15.83 -0.01
N ASN A 51 -26.50 14.61 -0.56
CA ASN A 51 -26.84 14.35 -1.96
C ASN A 51 -25.94 15.10 -2.96
N LEU A 52 -24.64 15.23 -2.66
CA LEU A 52 -23.65 15.89 -3.51
C LEU A 52 -22.82 14.86 -4.27
N PRO A 53 -23.15 14.53 -5.54
CA PRO A 53 -22.46 13.49 -6.30
C PRO A 53 -20.98 13.79 -6.53
N ALA A 54 -20.60 15.07 -6.66
CA ALA A 54 -19.21 15.49 -6.78
C ALA A 54 -18.40 15.14 -5.52
N LEU A 55 -18.98 15.28 -4.33
CA LEU A 55 -18.30 14.99 -3.07
C LEU A 55 -18.12 13.47 -2.87
N ILE A 56 -19.13 12.69 -3.27
CA ILE A 56 -19.04 11.22 -3.31
C ILE A 56 -17.89 10.77 -4.23
N ALA A 57 -17.77 11.38 -5.42
CA ALA A 57 -16.71 11.06 -6.37
C ALA A 57 -15.30 11.33 -5.79
N VAL A 58 -15.12 12.44 -5.08
CA VAL A 58 -13.86 12.76 -4.39
C VAL A 58 -13.50 11.69 -3.35
N GLY A 59 -14.46 11.27 -2.53
CA GLY A 59 -14.23 10.24 -1.52
C GLY A 59 -13.89 8.86 -2.12
N LYS A 60 -14.57 8.50 -3.21
CA LYS A 60 -14.27 7.27 -3.98
C LYS A 60 -12.88 7.31 -4.61
N LEU A 61 -12.50 8.45 -5.22
CA LEU A 61 -11.16 8.62 -5.78
C LEU A 61 -10.08 8.49 -4.71
N ALA A 62 -10.26 9.12 -3.54
CA ALA A 62 -9.35 8.99 -2.42
C ALA A 62 -9.19 7.52 -1.97
N SER A 63 -10.29 6.78 -1.94
CA SER A 63 -10.28 5.35 -1.56
C SER A 63 -9.58 4.47 -2.61
N ILE A 64 -9.70 4.79 -3.91
CA ILE A 64 -8.96 4.10 -4.97
C ILE A 64 -7.45 4.36 -4.84
N LEU A 65 -7.05 5.58 -4.45
CA LEU A 65 -5.65 5.94 -4.23
C LEU A 65 -5.02 5.32 -2.98
N MET A 66 -5.72 4.41 -2.28
CA MET A 66 -5.21 3.72 -1.10
C MET A 66 -3.83 3.08 -1.32
N GLY A 67 -3.65 2.33 -2.40
CA GLY A 67 -2.37 1.68 -2.70
C GLY A 67 -1.23 2.69 -2.85
N ALA A 68 -1.50 3.80 -3.55
CA ALA A 68 -0.58 4.91 -3.71
C ALA A 68 -0.22 5.57 -2.37
N GLY A 69 -1.23 5.85 -1.52
CA GLY A 69 -1.03 6.44 -0.20
C GLY A 69 -0.20 5.55 0.73
N ILE A 70 -0.45 4.23 0.72
CA ILE A 70 0.35 3.25 1.47
C ILE A 70 1.80 3.27 0.99
N GLY A 71 2.03 3.21 -0.32
CA GLY A 71 3.38 3.16 -0.88
C GLY A 71 4.23 4.39 -0.53
N VAL A 72 3.65 5.58 -0.70
CA VAL A 72 4.31 6.83 -0.29
C VAL A 72 4.48 6.91 1.23
N GLY A 73 3.46 6.54 2.00
CA GLY A 73 3.49 6.56 3.46
C GLY A 73 4.62 5.69 4.04
N ILE A 74 4.76 4.46 3.54
CA ILE A 74 5.86 3.56 3.89
C ILE A 74 7.21 4.19 3.53
N ALA A 75 7.38 4.64 2.29
CA ALA A 75 8.64 5.21 1.83
C ALA A 75 9.03 6.47 2.62
N TYR A 76 8.06 7.30 2.98
CA TYR A 76 8.26 8.49 3.83
C TYR A 76 8.77 8.11 5.23
N TYR A 77 8.13 7.14 5.89
CA TYR A 77 8.53 6.69 7.23
C TYR A 77 9.87 5.93 7.24
N LEU A 78 10.20 5.28 6.13
CA LEU A 78 11.50 4.64 5.93
C LEU A 78 12.61 5.61 5.48
N LYS A 79 12.30 6.92 5.38
CA LYS A 79 13.24 7.98 4.98
C LYS A 79 13.85 7.73 3.61
N ALA A 80 13.00 7.36 2.64
CA ALA A 80 13.41 7.20 1.24
C ALA A 80 13.84 8.52 0.59
N PRO A 81 14.81 8.48 -0.34
CA PRO A 81 15.07 9.62 -1.20
C PRO A 81 13.84 9.91 -2.08
N THR A 82 13.65 11.16 -2.46
CA THR A 82 12.42 11.65 -3.12
C THR A 82 12.02 10.83 -4.35
N LEU A 83 12.97 10.48 -5.22
CA LEU A 83 12.69 9.69 -6.42
C LEU A 83 12.14 8.29 -6.09
N VAL A 84 12.69 7.64 -5.06
CA VAL A 84 12.20 6.32 -4.61
C VAL A 84 10.83 6.46 -3.99
N MET A 85 10.62 7.50 -3.17
CA MET A 85 9.32 7.77 -2.55
C MET A 85 8.21 7.96 -3.58
N LEU A 86 8.44 8.79 -4.61
CA LEU A 86 7.49 9.00 -5.69
C LEU A 86 7.28 7.74 -6.53
N SER A 87 8.33 6.95 -6.77
CA SER A 87 8.20 5.67 -7.49
C SER A 87 7.38 4.65 -6.69
N CYS A 88 7.45 4.70 -5.35
CA CYS A 88 6.64 3.83 -4.48
C CYS A 88 5.14 4.11 -4.56
N LEU A 89 4.72 5.26 -5.09
CA LEU A 89 3.32 5.53 -5.41
C LEU A 89 2.77 4.46 -6.38
N VAL A 90 3.52 4.20 -7.46
CA VAL A 90 3.15 3.22 -8.47
C VAL A 90 3.25 1.80 -7.89
N ALA A 91 4.33 1.50 -7.17
CA ALA A 91 4.53 0.18 -6.58
C ALA A 91 3.42 -0.19 -5.57
N GLY A 92 3.01 0.75 -4.72
CA GLY A 92 1.92 0.53 -3.77
C GLY A 92 0.59 0.32 -4.47
N MET A 93 0.32 1.06 -5.56
CA MET A 93 -0.89 0.88 -6.36
C MET A 93 -0.93 -0.47 -7.07
N LEU A 94 0.19 -0.90 -7.67
CA LEU A 94 0.33 -2.23 -8.28
C LEU A 94 0.18 -3.35 -7.26
N GLY A 95 0.75 -3.18 -6.07
CA GLY A 95 0.62 -4.15 -4.98
C GLY A 95 -0.81 -4.29 -4.48
N ALA A 96 -1.53 -3.16 -4.35
CA ALA A 96 -2.93 -3.16 -3.96
C ALA A 96 -3.81 -3.90 -4.97
N HIS A 97 -3.48 -3.83 -6.27
CA HIS A 97 -4.25 -4.44 -7.36
C HIS A 97 -3.55 -5.67 -7.95
N SER A 98 -2.77 -6.39 -7.15
CA SER A 98 -1.97 -7.51 -7.66
C SER A 98 -2.83 -8.63 -8.25
N GLU A 99 -3.99 -8.93 -7.68
CA GLU A 99 -4.91 -9.95 -8.22
C GLU A 99 -5.45 -9.53 -9.59
N ALA A 100 -5.92 -8.28 -9.72
CA ALA A 100 -6.39 -7.73 -11.00
C ALA A 100 -5.26 -7.62 -12.04
N LEU A 101 -4.04 -7.32 -11.60
CA LEU A 101 -2.86 -7.29 -12.46
C LEU A 101 -2.55 -8.69 -13.02
N MET A 102 -2.55 -9.71 -12.16
CA MET A 102 -2.26 -11.10 -12.57
C MET A 102 -3.39 -11.71 -13.39
N ALA A 103 -4.64 -11.31 -13.14
CA ALA A 103 -5.80 -11.73 -13.93
C ALA A 103 -5.88 -11.00 -15.29
N GLY A 104 -5.04 -9.99 -15.55
CA GLY A 104 -5.11 -9.17 -16.76
C GLY A 104 -6.34 -8.24 -16.81
N THR A 105 -7.03 -8.06 -15.69
CA THR A 105 -8.27 -7.27 -15.59
C THR A 105 -8.05 -5.88 -15.01
N LEU A 106 -6.79 -5.50 -14.74
CA LEU A 106 -6.44 -4.21 -14.15
C LEU A 106 -6.91 -3.00 -14.98
N PHE A 107 -7.01 -3.19 -16.30
CA PHE A 107 -7.67 -2.25 -17.20
C PHE A 107 -8.87 -2.92 -17.84
N ILE A 108 -10.06 -2.42 -17.54
CA ILE A 108 -11.31 -2.94 -18.09
C ILE A 108 -11.55 -2.25 -19.45
N PRO A 109 -11.73 -3.01 -20.54
CA PRO A 109 -12.06 -2.43 -21.84
C PRO A 109 -13.42 -1.72 -21.75
N GLN A 110 -13.46 -0.48 -22.23
CA GLN A 110 -14.69 0.31 -22.30
C GLN A 110 -15.08 0.49 -23.77
N GLU A 111 -16.35 0.25 -24.11
CA GLU A 111 -16.83 0.54 -25.46
C GLU A 111 -16.75 2.04 -25.76
N GLY A 112 -16.04 2.37 -26.85
CA GLY A 112 -15.90 3.76 -27.33
C GLY A 112 -14.84 4.61 -26.62
N GLY A 113 -13.93 4.03 -25.83
CA GLY A 113 -12.88 4.79 -25.14
C GLY A 113 -11.63 3.98 -24.77
N PRO A 114 -10.57 4.64 -24.25
CA PRO A 114 -9.40 3.96 -23.70
C PRO A 114 -9.79 3.13 -22.46
N ALA A 115 -9.06 2.04 -22.21
CA ALA A 115 -9.34 1.14 -21.09
C ALA A 115 -9.28 1.88 -19.74
N THR A 116 -10.22 1.57 -18.83
CA THR A 116 -10.35 2.23 -17.53
C THR A 116 -9.73 1.41 -16.42
N PHE A 117 -9.13 2.08 -15.44
CA PHE A 117 -8.55 1.43 -14.27
C PHE A 117 -9.65 0.86 -13.37
N VAL A 118 -9.43 -0.32 -12.78
CA VAL A 118 -10.34 -0.94 -11.81
C VAL A 118 -10.57 0.01 -10.63
N ALA A 119 -11.77 0.59 -10.55
CA ALA A 119 -12.12 1.61 -9.57
C ALA A 119 -12.54 1.05 -8.20
N LEU A 120 -11.82 0.05 -7.68
CA LEU A 120 -12.06 -0.52 -6.36
C LEU A 120 -10.87 -0.26 -5.43
N PRO A 121 -11.09 -0.10 -4.12
CA PRO A 121 -10.01 -0.19 -3.14
C PRO A 121 -9.35 -1.57 -3.23
N GLY A 122 -8.03 -1.60 -3.43
CA GLY A 122 -7.27 -2.85 -3.49
C GLY A 122 -6.94 -3.44 -2.12
N ASN A 123 -6.04 -4.43 -2.09
CA ASN A 123 -5.60 -5.09 -0.87
C ASN A 123 -4.43 -4.34 -0.19
N PRO A 124 -4.60 -3.83 1.05
CA PRO A 124 -3.56 -3.07 1.74
C PRO A 124 -2.30 -3.89 2.06
N ILE A 125 -2.45 -5.21 2.25
CA ILE A 125 -1.34 -6.12 2.55
C ILE A 125 -0.45 -6.29 1.31
N GLY A 126 -1.07 -6.46 0.14
CA GLY A 126 -0.35 -6.50 -1.13
C GLY A 126 0.39 -5.18 -1.41
N ALA A 127 -0.26 -4.05 -1.11
CA ALA A 127 0.35 -2.72 -1.22
C ALA A 127 1.57 -2.58 -0.30
N TYR A 128 1.47 -3.03 0.95
CA TYR A 128 2.57 -2.99 1.91
C TYR A 128 3.76 -3.83 1.43
N LEU A 129 3.52 -5.09 1.09
CA LEU A 129 4.58 -6.02 0.70
C LEU A 129 5.34 -5.49 -0.51
N THR A 130 4.60 -5.14 -1.56
CA THR A 130 5.15 -4.58 -2.80
C THR A 130 5.94 -3.31 -2.54
N SER A 131 5.41 -2.40 -1.72
CA SER A 131 6.05 -1.11 -1.42
C SER A 131 7.33 -1.27 -0.62
N VAL A 132 7.38 -2.19 0.35
CA VAL A 132 8.57 -2.44 1.17
C VAL A 132 9.73 -3.00 0.33
N PHE A 133 9.46 -3.99 -0.53
CA PHE A 133 10.45 -4.56 -1.42
C PHE A 133 10.90 -3.57 -2.50
N ALA A 134 9.95 -2.87 -3.11
CA ALA A 134 10.23 -1.84 -4.11
C ALA A 134 11.06 -0.67 -3.55
N TYR A 135 10.71 -0.16 -2.36
CA TYR A 135 11.49 0.85 -1.66
C TYR A 135 12.94 0.39 -1.44
N ARG A 136 13.11 -0.86 -0.97
CA ARG A 136 14.44 -1.40 -0.67
C ARG A 136 15.31 -1.45 -1.93
N ALA A 137 14.75 -1.95 -3.04
CA ALA A 137 15.46 -2.02 -4.31
C ALA A 137 15.74 -0.63 -4.90
N GLY A 138 14.76 0.28 -4.88
CA GLY A 138 14.94 1.65 -5.38
C GLY A 138 16.02 2.41 -4.61
N THR A 139 16.10 2.20 -3.29
CA THR A 139 17.13 2.84 -2.44
C THR A 139 18.54 2.33 -2.75
N TRP A 140 18.70 1.12 -3.28
CA TRP A 140 20.02 0.61 -3.68
C TRP A 140 20.56 1.22 -4.97
N ILE A 141 19.68 1.75 -5.81
CA ILE A 141 20.02 2.33 -7.12
C ILE A 141 20.13 3.85 -7.01
N ALA A 142 19.28 4.47 -6.17
CA ALA A 142 19.27 5.91 -5.99
C ALA A 142 20.60 6.47 -5.44
N GLY A 143 21.05 7.56 -6.05
CA GLY A 143 22.27 8.30 -5.72
C GLY A 143 23.53 7.83 -6.45
N LYS A 144 23.42 6.88 -7.39
CA LYS A 144 24.59 6.29 -8.07
C LYS A 144 24.88 6.88 -9.43
N THR A 145 23.89 7.39 -10.16
CA THR A 145 24.09 7.84 -11.55
C THR A 145 23.27 9.09 -11.90
N LYS A 146 23.66 9.78 -12.98
CA LYS A 146 22.83 10.86 -13.56
C LYS A 146 21.54 10.34 -14.22
N LEU A 147 21.46 9.03 -14.46
CA LEU A 147 20.31 8.34 -15.06
C LEU A 147 19.30 7.84 -14.02
N ASP A 148 19.47 8.19 -12.74
CA ASP A 148 18.61 7.76 -11.65
C ASP A 148 17.14 8.13 -11.86
N ILE A 149 16.85 9.21 -12.58
CA ILE A 149 15.49 9.63 -12.94
C ILE A 149 14.74 8.56 -13.76
N LEU A 150 15.47 7.74 -14.53
CA LEU A 150 14.90 6.66 -15.33
C LEU A 150 15.09 5.30 -14.64
N LEU A 151 16.29 5.05 -14.11
CA LEU A 151 16.64 3.74 -13.53
C LEU A 151 15.87 3.45 -12.24
N VAL A 152 15.63 4.45 -11.39
CA VAL A 152 14.92 4.24 -10.11
C VAL A 152 13.47 3.84 -10.35
N PRO A 153 12.66 4.57 -11.15
CA PRO A 153 11.29 4.16 -11.43
C PRO A 153 11.20 2.80 -12.11
N LEU A 154 12.07 2.52 -13.10
CA LEU A 154 12.07 1.23 -13.80
C LEU A 154 12.37 0.07 -12.86
N ALA A 155 13.36 0.21 -11.99
CA ALA A 155 13.69 -0.83 -11.03
C ALA A 155 12.59 -1.03 -9.97
N VAL A 156 12.01 0.08 -9.48
CA VAL A 156 10.89 0.04 -8.54
C VAL A 156 9.69 -0.68 -9.16
N CYS A 157 9.31 -0.34 -10.39
CA CYS A 157 8.22 -1.00 -11.10
C CYS A 157 8.53 -2.47 -11.43
N GLY A 158 9.77 -2.77 -11.84
CA GLY A 158 10.19 -4.15 -12.12
C GLY A 158 10.12 -5.05 -10.89
N ILE A 159 10.58 -4.55 -9.74
CA ILE A 159 10.48 -5.27 -8.46
C ILE A 159 9.02 -5.35 -8.01
N ALA A 160 8.23 -4.29 -8.20
CA ALA A 160 6.82 -4.31 -7.87
C ALA A 160 6.10 -5.43 -8.64
N LEU A 161 6.34 -5.55 -9.95
CA LEU A 161 5.77 -6.62 -10.77
C LEU A 161 6.19 -8.01 -10.28
N LEU A 162 7.47 -8.20 -9.96
CA LEU A 162 7.99 -9.47 -9.46
C LEU A 162 7.33 -9.86 -8.12
N VAL A 163 7.17 -8.91 -7.21
CA VAL A 163 6.51 -9.12 -5.91
C VAL A 163 5.02 -9.41 -6.10
N CYS A 164 4.35 -8.70 -7.01
CA CYS A 164 2.95 -8.98 -7.38
C CYS A 164 2.76 -10.38 -7.95
N ALA A 165 3.73 -10.90 -8.71
CA ALA A 165 3.64 -12.23 -9.31
C ALA A 165 3.98 -13.37 -8.34
N LEU A 166 4.98 -13.17 -7.47
CA LEU A 166 5.55 -14.28 -6.68
C LEU A 166 5.14 -14.24 -5.20
N LEU A 167 5.11 -13.06 -4.59
CA LEU A 167 4.97 -12.91 -3.14
C LEU A 167 3.54 -12.56 -2.72
N ASN A 168 2.86 -11.69 -3.46
CA ASN A 168 1.50 -11.28 -3.10
C ASN A 168 0.49 -12.44 -3.17
N PRO A 169 0.45 -13.30 -4.21
CA PRO A 169 -0.56 -14.35 -4.31
C PRO A 169 -0.59 -15.32 -3.12
N PRO A 170 0.53 -15.90 -2.65
CA PRO A 170 0.49 -16.80 -1.49
C PRO A 170 0.14 -16.07 -0.19
N VAL A 171 0.64 -14.84 0.00
CA VAL A 171 0.40 -14.07 1.23
C VAL A 171 -1.06 -13.64 1.32
N VAL A 172 -1.62 -13.12 0.22
CA VAL A 172 -3.01 -12.68 0.17
C VAL A 172 -3.96 -13.88 0.26
N ALA A 173 -3.66 -15.00 -0.39
CA ALA A 173 -4.44 -16.23 -0.26
C ALA A 173 -4.48 -16.73 1.20
N ALA A 174 -3.34 -16.70 1.91
CA ALA A 174 -3.30 -17.10 3.32
C ALA A 174 -4.17 -16.20 4.21
N VAL A 175 -4.13 -14.88 3.99
CA VAL A 175 -4.98 -13.93 4.75
C VAL A 175 -6.46 -14.16 4.43
N ASN A 176 -6.80 -14.34 3.16
CA ASN A 176 -8.18 -14.60 2.74
C ASN A 176 -8.69 -15.92 3.32
N ALA A 177 -7.85 -16.97 3.39
CA ALA A 177 -8.21 -18.25 4.00
C ALA A 177 -8.51 -18.11 5.51
N ILE A 178 -7.71 -17.32 6.23
CA ILE A 178 -7.99 -17.01 7.65
C ILE A 178 -9.32 -16.27 7.77
N GLY A 179 -9.58 -15.28 6.90
CA GLY A 179 -10.84 -14.54 6.88
C GLY A 179 -12.07 -15.41 6.65
N GLN A 180 -11.98 -16.36 5.70
CA GLN A 180 -13.03 -17.34 5.44
C GLN A 180 -13.24 -18.29 6.62
N GLY A 181 -12.17 -18.72 7.29
CA GLY A 181 -12.26 -19.55 8.49
C GLY A 181 -12.97 -18.84 9.64
N ILE A 182 -12.71 -17.54 9.84
CA ILE A 182 -13.40 -16.72 10.83
C ILE A 182 -14.89 -16.58 10.45
N HIS A 183 -15.20 -16.28 9.19
CA HIS A 183 -16.59 -16.14 8.73
C HIS A 183 -17.39 -17.43 8.93
N ALA A 184 -16.81 -18.57 8.54
CA ALA A 184 -17.43 -19.88 8.74
C ALA A 184 -17.64 -20.20 10.23
N ALA A 185 -16.69 -19.81 11.11
CA ALA A 185 -16.86 -19.97 12.56
C ALA A 185 -17.99 -19.07 13.11
N THR A 186 -18.15 -17.85 12.60
CA THR A 186 -19.23 -16.94 13.03
C THR A 186 -20.61 -17.38 12.55
N GLU A 187 -20.72 -17.98 11.36
CA GLU A 187 -21.99 -18.54 10.85
C GLU A 187 -22.47 -19.78 11.62
N LEU A 188 -21.57 -20.47 12.33
CA LEU A 188 -21.88 -21.62 13.17
C LEU A 188 -22.24 -21.25 14.63
N GLN A 189 -22.18 -19.97 15.01
CA GLN A 189 -22.63 -19.45 16.31
C GLN A 189 -23.98 -18.66 16.29
N PRO A 190 -25.02 -19.02 15.50
CA PRO A 190 -26.29 -18.31 15.53
C PRO A 190 -27.09 -18.57 16.83
N LEU A 191 -26.70 -19.56 17.65
CA LEU A 191 -27.41 -19.91 18.88
C LEU A 191 -27.08 -19.06 20.12
N LEU A 192 -26.10 -18.14 20.07
CA LEU A 192 -25.78 -17.24 21.19
C LEU A 192 -26.25 -15.79 20.97
N MET A 193 -26.84 -15.47 19.82
CA MET A 193 -27.34 -14.11 19.52
C MET A 193 -28.86 -13.97 19.73
N VAL A 194 -29.61 -15.07 19.88
CA VAL A 194 -31.09 -15.07 20.02
C VAL A 194 -31.56 -15.70 21.35
N SER A 195 -30.68 -15.83 22.35
CA SER A 195 -31.05 -16.27 23.71
C SER A 195 -30.82 -15.16 24.74
#